data_AF-A0A349BTL4-F1
#
_entry.id   AF-A0A349BTL4-F1
#
_cell.length_a   1.000
_cell.length_b   1.000
_cell.length_c   1.000
_cell.angle_alpha   90.00
_cell.angle_beta   90.00
_cell.angle_gamma   90.00
#
_symmetry.space_group_name_H-M   'P 1'
#
loop_
_entity.id
_entity.type
_entity.pdbx_description
1 polymer ?
#
loop_
_entity_poly.entity_id
_entity_poly.type
_entity_poly.pdbx_seq_one_letter_code
_entity_poly.pdbx_strand_id
1 'polypeptide(L)'
;MKRLLSILNIEFLIQEDALKNWRMILFLSALALIMISSGHSADRKIFKIAALNTEIKALKSDFIEAKKQLLVLKKESNITRLLADKGIGPAKNPPIKIVVINE
;
A
#
# COMPACT_ATOMS: atom_id res chain seq x y z
N MET A 1 15.15 3.67 -51.72
CA MET A 1 15.01 2.24 -51.36
C MET A 1 16.35 1.54 -51.12
N LYS A 2 17.36 1.69 -51.98
CA LYS A 2 18.66 0.99 -51.84
C LYS A 2 19.38 1.20 -50.49
N ARG A 3 19.27 2.39 -49.88
CA ARG A 3 19.87 2.71 -48.56
C ARG A 3 19.23 2.02 -47.36
N LEU A 4 17.92 1.73 -47.41
CA LEU A 4 17.25 0.96 -46.35
C LEU A 4 17.63 -0.52 -46.46
N LEU A 5 17.68 -1.01 -47.71
CA LEU A 5 18.15 -2.37 -48.00
C LEU A 5 19.60 -2.59 -47.60
N SER A 6 20.50 -1.61 -47.71
CA SER A 6 21.90 -1.75 -47.27
C SER A 6 22.09 -1.70 -45.74
N ILE A 7 21.09 -1.22 -44.99
CA ILE A 7 21.08 -1.29 -43.51
C ILE A 7 20.54 -2.64 -43.05
N LEU A 8 19.55 -3.18 -43.78
CA LEU A 8 18.95 -4.49 -43.50
C LEU A 8 19.82 -5.65 -43.98
N ASN A 9 20.49 -5.47 -45.13
CA ASN A 9 21.50 -6.37 -45.63
C ASN A 9 22.80 -6.10 -44.89
N ILE A 10 23.52 -7.17 -44.60
CA ILE A 10 24.71 -7.31 -43.74
C ILE A 10 25.88 -6.35 -44.09
N GLU A 11 25.74 -5.54 -45.13
CA GLU A 11 26.70 -4.52 -45.58
C GLU A 11 27.03 -3.49 -44.48
N PHE A 12 26.07 -3.11 -43.62
CA PHE A 12 26.32 -2.26 -42.44
C PHE A 12 27.31 -2.89 -41.43
N LEU A 13 27.42 -4.22 -41.40
CA LEU A 13 28.29 -4.96 -40.49
C LEU A 13 29.70 -5.21 -41.06
N ILE A 14 29.90 -5.07 -42.38
CA ILE A 14 31.13 -5.49 -43.08
C ILE A 14 31.94 -4.30 -43.65
N GLN A 15 31.36 -3.10 -43.74
CA GLN A 15 32.04 -1.89 -44.23
C GLN A 15 33.21 -1.43 -43.32
N GLU A 16 34.07 -0.54 -43.82
CA GLU A 16 35.28 -0.06 -43.15
C GLU A 16 35.04 0.50 -41.72
N ASP A 17 33.82 0.98 -41.43
CA ASP A 17 33.36 1.47 -40.12
C ASP A 17 32.68 0.40 -39.23
N ALA A 18 32.78 -0.89 -39.56
CA ALA A 18 32.08 -2.01 -38.91
C ALA A 18 32.22 -2.03 -37.37
N LEU A 19 33.38 -1.66 -36.84
CA LEU A 19 33.62 -1.61 -35.38
C LEU A 19 32.68 -0.63 -34.66
N LYS A 20 32.41 0.53 -35.27
CA LYS A 20 31.49 1.54 -34.71
C LYS A 20 30.06 1.03 -34.68
N ASN A 21 29.67 0.29 -35.72
CA ASN A 21 28.35 -0.31 -35.88
C ASN A 21 28.13 -1.46 -34.89
N TRP A 22 29.13 -2.30 -34.68
CA TRP A 22 29.09 -3.38 -33.68
C TRP A 22 28.93 -2.82 -32.25
N ARG A 23 29.67 -1.75 -31.92
CA ARG A 23 29.53 -1.06 -30.63
C ARG A 23 28.13 -0.50 -30.41
N MET A 24 27.49 0.04 -31.46
CA MET A 24 26.11 0.53 -31.40
C MET A 24 25.11 -0.61 -31.17
N ILE A 25 25.27 -1.75 -31.85
CA ILE A 25 24.40 -2.92 -31.68
C ILE A 25 24.52 -3.49 -30.26
N LEU A 26 25.75 -3.63 -29.74
CA LEU A 26 25.97 -4.06 -28.36
C LEU A 26 25.35 -3.09 -27.36
N PHE A 27 25.48 -1.78 -27.59
CA PHE A 27 24.86 -0.78 -26.75
C PHE A 27 23.33 -0.90 -26.72
N LEU A 28 22.68 -1.01 -27.88
CA LEU A 28 21.22 -1.17 -27.96
C LEU A 28 20.75 -2.50 -27.35
N SER A 29 21.52 -3.57 -27.55
CA SER A 29 21.21 -4.89 -26.96
C SER A 29 21.31 -4.86 -25.44
N ALA A 30 22.37 -4.23 -24.90
CA ALA A 30 22.51 -4.04 -23.46
C ALA A 30 21.39 -3.17 -22.89
N LEU A 31 21.03 -2.08 -23.58
CA LEU A 31 19.93 -1.21 -23.18
C LEU A 31 18.58 -1.97 -23.17
N ALA A 32 18.32 -2.80 -24.18
CA ALA A 32 17.12 -3.63 -24.24
C ALA A 32 17.05 -4.62 -23.07
N LEU A 33 18.17 -5.28 -22.74
CA LEU A 33 18.25 -6.18 -21.57
C LEU A 33 17.97 -5.45 -20.25
N ILE A 34 18.54 -4.26 -20.08
CA ILE A 34 18.29 -3.42 -18.89
C ILE A 34 16.81 -3.05 -18.80
N MET A 35 16.19 -2.69 -19.93
CA MET A 35 14.79 -2.28 -19.98
C MET A 35 13.84 -3.44 -19.63
N ILE A 36 14.08 -4.63 -20.18
CA ILE A 36 13.31 -5.84 -19.87
C ILE A 36 13.45 -6.21 -18.39
N SER A 37 14.68 -6.21 -17.86
CA SER A 37 14.95 -6.53 -16.45
C SER A 37 14.29 -5.54 -15.49
N SER A 38 14.36 -4.25 -15.81
CA SER A 38 13.72 -3.18 -15.04
C SER A 38 12.19 -3.31 -15.04
N GLY A 39 11.60 -3.57 -16.22
CA GLY A 39 10.16 -3.80 -16.36
C GLY A 39 9.67 -4.95 -15.48
N HIS A 40 10.33 -6.11 -15.55
CA HIS A 40 9.95 -7.26 -14.73
C HIS A 40 10.09 -7.00 -13.22
N SER A 41 11.09 -6.21 -12.83
CA SER A 41 11.29 -5.81 -11.44
C SER A 41 10.19 -4.85 -10.94
N ALA A 42 9.72 -3.95 -11.81
CA ALA A 42 8.61 -3.06 -11.52
C ALA A 42 7.31 -3.87 -11.36
N ASP A 43 7.03 -4.80 -12.27
CA ASP A 43 5.84 -5.65 -12.22
C ASP A 43 5.77 -6.44 -10.91
N ARG A 44 6.87 -7.08 -10.51
CA ARG A 44 6.96 -7.80 -9.23
C ARG A 44 6.63 -6.91 -8.03
N LYS A 45 7.09 -5.65 -8.04
CA LYS A 45 6.79 -4.69 -6.96
C LYS A 45 5.30 -4.33 -6.98
N ILE A 46 4.69 -4.12 -8.14
CA ILE A 46 3.27 -3.81 -8.29
C ILE A 46 2.41 -4.95 -7.71
N PHE A 47 2.71 -6.20 -8.06
CA PHE A 47 1.99 -7.35 -7.50
C PHE A 47 2.14 -7.44 -5.98
N LYS A 48 3.35 -7.19 -5.45
CA LYS A 48 3.59 -7.15 -4.00
C LYS A 48 2.79 -6.04 -3.32
N ILE A 49 2.72 -4.85 -3.91
CA ILE A 49 1.91 -3.73 -3.40
C ILE A 49 0.42 -4.10 -3.37
N ALA A 50 -0.09 -4.74 -4.43
CA ALA A 50 -1.48 -5.18 -4.48
C ALA A 50 -1.81 -6.22 -3.38
N ALA A 51 -0.90 -7.18 -3.15
CA ALA A 51 -1.04 -8.15 -2.07
C ALA A 51 -1.06 -7.47 -0.69
N LEU A 52 -0.10 -6.59 -0.42
CA LEU A 52 -0.03 -5.84 0.85
C LEU A 52 -1.24 -4.95 1.09
N ASN A 53 -1.78 -4.30 0.04
CA ASN A 53 -2.99 -3.50 0.16
C ASN A 53 -4.21 -4.34 0.55
N THR A 54 -4.30 -5.57 0.03
CA THR A 54 -5.35 -6.51 0.41
C THR A 54 -5.25 -6.86 1.90
N GLU A 55 -4.04 -7.12 2.39
CA GLU A 55 -3.78 -7.40 3.81
C GLU A 55 -4.13 -6.20 4.71
N ILE A 56 -3.69 -4.98 4.36
CA ILE A 56 -4.04 -3.76 5.09
C ILE A 56 -5.56 -3.58 5.17
N LYS A 57 -6.28 -3.85 4.06
CA LYS A 57 -7.73 -3.73 4.03
C LYS A 57 -8.41 -4.75 4.96
N ALA A 58 -7.89 -5.98 5.01
CA ALA A 58 -8.37 -7.01 5.93
C ALA A 58 -8.16 -6.59 7.40
N LEU A 59 -6.93 -6.21 7.79
CA LEU A 59 -6.66 -5.75 9.16
C LEU A 59 -7.50 -4.54 9.56
N LYS A 60 -7.70 -3.60 8.64
CA LYS A 60 -8.54 -2.42 8.90
C LYS A 60 -10.01 -2.80 9.10
N SER A 61 -10.51 -3.80 8.38
CA SER A 61 -11.85 -4.33 8.58
C SER A 61 -12.00 -4.92 9.99
N ASP A 62 -11.05 -5.75 10.40
CA ASP A 62 -11.05 -6.38 11.72
C ASP A 62 -10.99 -5.33 12.84
N PHE A 63 -10.13 -4.31 12.69
CA PHE A 63 -10.04 -3.22 13.64
C PHE A 63 -11.36 -2.44 13.77
N ILE A 64 -12.03 -2.15 12.65
CA ILE A 64 -13.31 -1.44 12.66
C ILE A 64 -14.37 -2.25 13.39
N GLU A 65 -14.43 -3.57 13.15
CA GLU A 65 -15.38 -4.45 13.82
C GLU A 65 -15.11 -4.53 15.33
N ALA A 66 -13.86 -4.75 15.74
CA ALA A 66 -13.49 -4.76 17.15
C ALA A 66 -13.80 -3.42 17.85
N LYS A 67 -13.49 -2.29 17.19
CA LYS A 67 -13.80 -0.95 17.70
C LYS A 67 -15.31 -0.73 17.85
N LYS A 68 -16.10 -1.19 16.88
CA LYS A 68 -17.56 -1.11 16.93
C LYS A 68 -18.11 -1.89 18.12
N GLN A 69 -17.64 -3.12 18.35
CA GLN A 69 -18.03 -3.92 19.50
C GLN A 69 -17.69 -3.23 20.83
N LEU A 70 -16.48 -2.67 20.94
CA LEU A 70 -16.07 -1.90 22.12
C LEU A 70 -16.98 -0.69 22.37
N LEU A 71 -17.34 0.07 21.32
CA LEU A 71 -18.23 1.22 21.46
C LEU A 71 -19.63 0.81 21.92
N VAL A 72 -20.15 -0.30 21.42
CA VAL A 72 -21.42 -0.86 21.89
C VAL A 72 -21.30 -1.22 23.37
N LEU A 73 -20.25 -1.93 23.78
CA LEU A 73 -20.05 -2.31 25.19
C LEU A 73 -19.90 -1.08 26.12
N LYS A 74 -19.22 -0.03 25.67
CA LYS A 74 -19.02 1.22 26.43
C LYS A 74 -20.29 2.09 26.51
N LYS A 75 -21.31 1.84 25.69
CA LYS A 75 -22.52 2.66 25.64
C LYS A 75 -23.20 2.67 27.02
N GLU A 76 -23.52 3.87 27.51
CA GLU A 76 -24.17 4.05 28.82
C GLU A 76 -25.45 3.22 28.94
N SER A 77 -26.28 3.18 27.89
CA SER A 77 -27.49 2.35 27.89
C SER A 77 -27.21 0.86 28.08
N ASN A 78 -26.09 0.35 27.56
CA ASN A 78 -25.70 -1.04 27.76
C ASN A 78 -25.21 -1.28 29.19
N ILE A 79 -24.38 -0.38 29.71
CA ILE A 79 -23.89 -0.44 31.09
C ILE A 79 -25.05 -0.37 32.08
N THR A 80 -25.94 0.63 31.95
CA THR A 80 -27.12 0.81 32.81
C THR A 80 -28.06 -0.39 32.76
N ARG A 81 -28.29 -0.97 31.58
CA ARG A 81 -29.11 -2.19 31.44
C ARG A 81 -28.51 -3.39 32.18
N LEU A 82 -27.19 -3.57 32.09
CA LEU A 82 -26.48 -4.70 32.72
C LEU A 82 -26.35 -4.55 34.23
N LEU A 83 -26.30 -3.30 34.72
CA LEU A 83 -26.23 -2.95 36.14
C LEU A 83 -27.61 -2.83 36.81
N ALA A 84 -28.69 -2.76 36.03
CA ALA A 84 -30.06 -2.69 36.54
C ALA A 84 -30.40 -3.87 37.45
N ASP A 85 -29.98 -5.09 37.08
CA ASP A 85 -30.18 -6.31 37.89
C ASP A 85 -29.47 -6.24 39.26
N LYS A 86 -28.43 -5.40 39.37
CA LYS A 86 -27.69 -5.15 40.61
C LYS A 86 -28.21 -3.92 41.37
N GLY A 87 -29.28 -3.28 40.91
CA GLY A 87 -29.86 -2.09 41.50
C GLY A 87 -29.02 -0.81 41.32
N ILE A 88 -28.02 -0.83 40.44
CA ILE A 88 -27.13 0.32 40.19
C ILE A 88 -27.63 1.04 38.94
N GLY A 89 -27.90 2.35 39.07
CA GLY A 89 -28.41 3.20 37.99
C GLY A 89 -27.76 4.57 37.95
N PRO A 90 -27.99 5.36 36.89
CA PRO A 90 -27.45 6.70 36.77
C PRO A 90 -27.98 7.61 37.87
N ALA A 91 -27.13 8.54 38.30
CA ALA A 91 -27.53 9.55 39.28
C ALA A 91 -28.59 10.47 38.67
N LYS A 92 -29.73 10.63 39.36
CA LYS A 92 -30.79 11.58 38.95
C LYS A 92 -30.39 13.04 39.16
N ASN A 93 -29.53 13.29 40.14
CA ASN A 93 -29.11 14.62 40.56
C ASN A 93 -27.61 14.80 40.29
N PRO A 94 -27.17 16.02 39.94
CA PRO A 94 -25.75 16.29 39.72
C PRO A 94 -24.93 16.15 41.02
N PRO A 95 -23.62 15.85 40.91
CA PRO A 95 -22.74 15.74 42.07
C PRO A 95 -22.60 17.10 42.77
N ILE A 96 -22.58 17.07 44.10
CA ILE A 96 -22.45 18.27 44.93
C ILE A 96 -20.97 18.59 45.11
N LYS A 97 -20.58 19.85 44.86
CA LYS A 97 -19.21 20.33 45.13
C LYS A 97 -19.03 20.54 46.63
N ILE A 98 -18.20 19.71 47.26
CA ILE A 98 -17.79 19.92 48.65
C ILE A 98 -16.61 20.90 48.65
N VAL A 99 -16.76 22.03 49.34
CA VAL A 99 -15.67 22.98 49.60
C VAL A 99 -15.31 22.87 51.08
N VAL A 100 -14.07 22.47 51.35
CA VAL A 100 -13.54 22.43 52.72
C VAL A 100 -13.04 23.84 53.05
N ILE A 101 -13.65 24.47 54.05
CA ILE A 101 -13.18 25.74 54.61
C ILE A 101 -12.33 25.35 55.82
N ASN A 102 -11.03 25.62 55.77
CA ASN A 102 -10.17 25.52 56.95
C ASN A 102 -10.32 26.84 57.72
N GLU A 103 -10.70 26.76 58.99
CA GLU A 103 -10.61 27.86 59.95
C GLU A 103 -9.16 28.16 60.35
#